data_AF-A0A8S1P562-F1
#
_entry.id   AF-A0A8S1P562-F1
#
_cell.length_a   1.000
_cell.length_b   1.000
_cell.length_c   1.000
_cell.angle_alpha   90.00
_cell.angle_beta   90.00
_cell.angle_gamma   90.00
#
_symmetry.space_group_name_H-M   'P 1'
#
loop_
_entity.id
_entity.type
_entity.pdbx_description
1 polymer ?
#
loop_
_entity_poly.entity_id
_entity_poly.type
_entity_poly.pdbx_seq_one_letter_code
_entity_poly.pdbx_strand_id
1 'polypeptide(L)'
;MSIPETILFFLLSFIMKPFSQLSNLAYYYFLKIIGFYREISGTQHQLSLILGINYSNSLFQKLLDSRTTIKQHQFQSHRLRNQQSKNNFYVVSCPFLTMTESIDEREKCIKLYQQFFKREELLKSQIKCLLVAIDYERNDLMKNNLFALVKWFQKNKDLIVILVTSFEKAEDKTQSRQELLNVFSVLIKDDENRLILVSSDDDSNELNSQFLKVAKHINKNEEFTPKDTIFEIIEDDELNKLSKEFELKILSSNR
;
A
#
# COMPACT_ATOMS: atom_id res chain seq x y z
N MET A 1 5.33 37.58 -8.44
CA MET A 1 4.05 37.22 -7.78
C MET A 1 3.74 35.78 -8.13
N SER A 2 3.94 34.85 -7.20
CA SER A 2 3.59 33.43 -7.39
C SER A 2 2.10 33.25 -7.12
N ILE A 3 1.37 32.73 -8.10
CA ILE A 3 0.00 32.26 -7.87
C ILE A 3 0.12 31.06 -6.92
N PRO A 4 -0.56 31.06 -5.76
CA PRO A 4 -0.59 29.90 -4.86
C PRO A 4 -1.05 28.67 -5.64
N GLU A 5 -0.31 27.56 -5.53
CA GLU A 5 -0.60 26.30 -6.26
C GLU A 5 -2.05 25.82 -6.09
N THR A 6 -2.65 26.14 -4.94
CA THR A 6 -4.06 25.91 -4.61
C THR A 6 -5.03 26.63 -5.53
N ILE A 7 -4.71 27.85 -5.99
CA ILE A 7 -5.57 28.67 -6.86
C ILE A 7 -5.52 28.16 -8.31
N LEU A 8 -4.34 27.75 -8.78
CA LEU A 8 -4.18 27.16 -10.12
C LEU A 8 -4.94 25.81 -10.22
N PHE A 9 -4.87 25.00 -9.16
CA PHE A 9 -5.59 23.73 -9.06
C PHE A 9 -7.11 23.92 -9.02
N PHE A 10 -7.60 24.93 -8.30
CA PHE A 10 -9.04 25.25 -8.24
C PHE A 10 -9.60 25.76 -9.57
N LEU A 11 -8.85 26.61 -10.28
CA LEU A 11 -9.27 27.15 -11.57
C LEU A 11 -9.33 26.07 -12.66
N LEU A 12 -8.39 25.13 -12.69
CA LEU A 12 -8.33 24.10 -13.72
C LEU A 12 -9.34 22.96 -13.50
N SER A 13 -9.57 22.58 -12.24
CA SER A 13 -10.60 21.58 -11.89
C SER A 13 -12.03 22.04 -12.19
N PHE A 14 -12.26 23.36 -12.25
CA PHE A 14 -13.56 23.94 -12.63
C PHE A 14 -13.81 23.94 -14.14
N ILE A 15 -12.75 24.01 -14.96
CA ILE A 15 -12.85 24.15 -16.42
C ILE A 15 -13.07 22.79 -17.12
N MET A 16 -12.62 21.67 -16.55
CA MET A 16 -12.63 20.37 -17.27
C MET A 16 -13.87 19.50 -17.08
N LYS A 17 -14.97 20.03 -16.53
CA LYS A 17 -16.14 19.22 -16.16
C LYS A 17 -17.04 18.66 -17.30
N PRO A 18 -17.02 19.07 -18.59
CA PRO A 18 -18.02 18.53 -19.52
C PRO A 18 -17.50 17.82 -20.80
N PHE A 19 -16.41 17.03 -20.80
CA PHE A 19 -15.99 16.27 -22.01
C PHE A 19 -15.43 14.86 -21.73
N SER A 20 -16.31 13.91 -21.43
CA SER A 20 -16.08 12.60 -20.78
C SER A 20 -15.04 11.60 -21.35
N GLN A 21 -14.31 11.89 -22.43
CA GLN A 21 -13.23 11.00 -22.90
C GLN A 21 -11.93 11.74 -23.25
N LEU A 22 -12.01 12.85 -24.00
CA LEU A 22 -10.88 13.75 -24.23
C LEU A 22 -10.42 14.41 -22.92
N SER A 23 -11.35 14.69 -21.99
CA SER A 23 -11.01 15.18 -20.66
C SER A 23 -10.20 14.17 -19.87
N ASN A 24 -10.51 12.87 -19.98
CA ASN A 24 -9.83 11.82 -19.21
C ASN A 24 -8.39 11.62 -19.70
N LEU A 25 -8.18 11.65 -21.03
CA LEU A 25 -6.83 11.55 -21.59
C LEU A 25 -6.00 12.80 -21.25
N ALA A 26 -6.57 14.00 -21.43
CA ALA A 26 -5.91 15.26 -21.08
C ALA A 26 -5.60 15.34 -19.57
N TYR A 27 -6.54 14.92 -18.73
CA TYR A 27 -6.37 14.83 -17.28
C TYR A 27 -5.27 13.83 -16.92
N TYR A 28 -5.25 12.63 -17.51
CA TYR A 28 -4.19 11.64 -17.30
C TYR A 28 -2.79 12.19 -17.64
N TYR A 29 -2.63 12.83 -18.78
CA TYR A 29 -1.35 13.46 -19.16
C TYR A 29 -0.99 14.63 -18.24
N PHE A 30 -1.97 15.44 -17.83
CA PHE A 30 -1.77 16.50 -16.85
C PHE A 30 -1.27 15.95 -15.51
N LEU A 31 -1.86 14.86 -15.00
CA LEU A 31 -1.42 14.19 -13.79
C LEU A 31 0.02 13.66 -13.94
N LYS A 32 0.38 13.08 -15.08
CA LYS A 32 1.76 12.66 -15.39
C LYS A 32 2.74 13.82 -15.38
N ILE A 33 2.39 14.95 -16.00
CA ILE A 33 3.23 16.15 -16.04
C ILE A 33 3.43 16.72 -14.63
N ILE A 34 2.38 16.77 -13.81
CA ILE A 34 2.49 17.16 -12.39
C ILE A 34 3.40 16.20 -11.62
N GLY A 35 3.24 14.89 -11.81
CA GLY A 35 4.10 13.89 -11.19
C GLY A 35 5.58 14.12 -11.52
N PHE A 36 5.88 14.31 -12.80
CA PHE A 36 7.23 14.58 -13.30
C PHE A 36 7.80 15.90 -12.76
N TYR A 37 7.00 16.97 -12.73
CA TYR A 37 7.40 18.24 -12.15
C TYR A 37 7.71 18.12 -10.64
N ARG A 38 6.89 17.36 -9.89
CA ARG A 38 7.12 17.08 -8.47
C ARG A 38 8.40 16.28 -8.22
N GLU A 39 8.69 15.34 -9.11
CA GLU A 39 9.94 14.56 -9.08
C GLU A 39 11.15 15.46 -9.28
N ILE A 40 11.15 16.31 -10.33
CA ILE A 40 12.25 17.25 -10.62
C ILE A 40 12.42 18.27 -9.48
N SER A 41 11.32 18.80 -8.95
CA SER A 41 11.35 19.80 -7.88
C SER A 41 11.66 19.20 -6.50
N GLY A 42 11.79 17.87 -6.39
CA GLY A 42 12.03 17.18 -5.11
C GLY A 42 10.86 17.30 -4.12
N THR A 43 9.67 17.66 -4.60
CA THR A 43 8.45 17.79 -3.78
C THR A 43 7.61 16.52 -3.79
N GLN A 44 7.97 15.52 -4.61
CA GLN A 44 7.27 14.25 -4.70
C GLN A 44 7.24 13.53 -3.35
N HIS A 45 6.03 13.17 -2.92
CA HIS A 45 5.85 12.33 -1.75
C HIS A 45 6.14 10.87 -2.14
N GLN A 46 6.79 10.14 -1.25
CA GLN A 46 7.00 8.69 -1.38
C GLN A 46 6.10 8.02 -0.36
N LEU A 47 5.36 7.00 -0.78
CA LEU A 47 4.35 6.34 0.03
C LEU A 47 4.67 4.87 0.23
N SER A 48 4.48 4.39 1.45
CA SER A 48 4.38 2.97 1.76
C SER A 48 3.01 2.67 2.31
N LEU A 49 2.35 1.65 1.77
CA LEU A 49 1.10 1.16 2.34
C LEU A 49 1.45 0.11 3.40
N ILE A 50 1.01 0.31 4.64
CA ILE A 50 0.99 -0.76 5.64
C ILE A 50 -0.33 -1.50 5.49
N LEU A 51 -0.19 -2.72 5.01
CA LEU A 51 -1.24 -3.71 4.85
C LEU A 51 -1.07 -4.71 5.98
N GLY A 52 -2.13 -5.21 6.59
CA GLY A 52 -1.94 -6.29 7.53
C GLY A 52 -3.22 -6.94 8.02
N ILE A 53 -3.00 -8.00 8.78
CA ILE A 53 -4.02 -8.82 9.43
C ILE A 53 -3.69 -8.78 10.91
N ASN A 54 -4.54 -8.11 11.71
CA ASN A 54 -4.44 -8.11 13.17
C ASN A 54 -3.07 -7.73 13.75
N TYR A 55 -2.34 -6.82 13.12
CA TYR A 55 -1.07 -6.36 13.68
C TYR A 55 -1.32 -5.32 14.78
N SER A 56 -0.46 -5.31 15.79
CA SER A 56 -0.59 -4.45 16.95
C SER A 56 -0.67 -2.95 16.60
N ASN A 57 -1.64 -2.23 17.19
CA ASN A 57 -1.73 -0.76 17.12
C ASN A 57 -0.44 -0.07 17.59
N SER A 58 0.38 -0.76 18.38
CA SER A 58 1.66 -0.26 18.88
C SER A 58 2.63 0.10 17.76
N LEU A 59 2.60 -0.59 16.62
CA LEU A 59 3.48 -0.34 15.48
C LEU A 59 3.38 1.12 15.01
N PHE A 60 2.16 1.59 14.76
CA PHE A 60 1.99 2.94 14.28
C PHE A 60 2.14 3.97 15.39
N GLN A 61 1.71 3.68 16.63
CA GLN A 61 1.99 4.58 17.75
C GLN A 61 3.49 4.85 17.88
N LYS A 62 4.33 3.82 17.64
CA LYS A 62 5.79 3.93 17.57
C LYS A 62 6.28 4.75 16.38
N LEU A 63 5.79 4.48 15.17
CA LEU A 63 6.16 5.25 13.97
C LEU A 63 5.82 6.74 14.10
N LEU A 64 4.80 7.08 14.90
CA LEU A 64 4.32 8.44 15.07
C LEU A 64 4.95 9.21 16.22
N ASP A 65 5.67 8.54 17.11
CA ASP A 65 6.09 9.10 18.40
C ASP A 65 4.92 9.86 19.07
N SER A 66 3.71 9.29 18.97
CA SER A 66 2.50 9.98 19.42
C SER A 66 1.56 9.00 20.10
N ARG A 67 0.92 9.49 21.18
CA ARG A 67 -0.13 8.76 21.89
C ARG A 67 -1.48 8.79 21.16
N THR A 68 -1.50 9.18 19.88
CA THR A 68 -2.77 9.28 19.16
C THR A 68 -3.38 7.88 18.98
N THR A 69 -4.66 7.79 19.32
CA THR A 69 -5.43 6.56 19.13
C THR A 69 -5.70 6.40 17.65
N ILE A 70 -5.14 5.36 17.06
CA ILE A 70 -5.32 5.06 15.65
C ILE A 70 -6.66 4.36 15.50
N LYS A 71 -7.47 4.89 14.58
CA LYS A 71 -8.75 4.27 14.25
C LYS A 71 -8.43 3.09 13.35
N GLN A 72 -8.55 1.89 13.91
CA GLN A 72 -8.56 0.66 13.15
C GLN A 72 -9.60 0.77 12.02
N HIS A 73 -9.33 0.17 10.87
CA HIS A 73 -10.20 0.17 9.69
C HIS A 73 -10.32 1.49 8.90
N GLN A 74 -9.40 2.45 9.08
CA GLN A 74 -9.37 3.68 8.27
C GLN A 74 -8.00 3.89 7.62
N PHE A 75 -8.02 4.55 6.46
CA PHE A 75 -6.80 5.06 5.84
C PHE A 75 -6.27 6.24 6.65
N GLN A 76 -5.03 6.13 7.13
CA GLN A 76 -4.36 7.20 7.87
C GLN A 76 -2.94 7.37 7.36
N SER A 77 -2.63 8.54 6.79
CA SER A 77 -1.30 8.84 6.25
C SER A 77 -0.45 9.56 7.29
N HIS A 78 0.81 9.16 7.37
CA HIS A 78 1.73 9.64 8.38
C HIS A 78 3.09 9.91 7.77
N ARG A 79 3.60 11.12 7.98
CA ARG A 79 4.93 11.47 7.50
C ARG A 79 5.99 10.87 8.42
N LEU A 80 6.89 10.06 7.88
CA LEU A 80 8.07 9.62 8.62
C LEU A 80 9.00 10.82 8.82
N ARG A 81 9.35 11.08 10.08
CA ARG A 81 10.34 12.10 10.42
C ARG A 81 11.67 11.39 10.60
N ASN A 82 12.66 11.79 9.82
CA ASN A 82 14.05 11.45 10.07
C ASN A 82 14.86 12.75 9.98
N GLN A 83 15.63 13.05 11.02
CA GLN A 83 16.46 14.25 11.11
C GLN A 83 17.45 14.38 9.94
N GLN A 84 17.81 13.26 9.29
CA GLN A 84 18.79 13.20 8.20
C GLN A 84 18.15 13.16 6.79
N SER A 85 16.83 13.00 6.67
CA SER A 85 16.15 12.84 5.39
C SER A 85 15.36 14.09 4.99
N LYS A 86 15.77 14.76 3.91
CA LYS A 86 14.94 15.78 3.24
C LYS A 86 13.73 15.19 2.50
N ASN A 87 13.66 13.86 2.35
CA ASN A 87 12.60 13.23 1.57
C ASN A 87 11.26 13.25 2.31
N ASN A 88 10.22 13.57 1.55
CA ASN A 88 8.84 13.54 1.98
C ASN A 88 8.30 12.09 1.95
N PHE A 89 8.73 11.26 2.91
CA PHE A 89 8.26 9.88 3.00
C PHE A 89 7.07 9.74 3.93
N TYR A 90 6.07 9.01 3.48
CA TYR A 90 4.80 8.80 4.17
C TYR A 90 4.50 7.31 4.26
N VAL A 91 3.96 6.91 5.39
CA VAL A 91 3.41 5.59 5.63
C VAL A 91 1.91 5.73 5.77
N VAL A 92 1.16 4.89 5.08
CA VAL A 92 -0.30 4.90 5.10
C VAL A 92 -0.77 3.64 5.81
N SER A 93 -1.40 3.80 6.96
CA SER A 93 -2.20 2.74 7.56
C SER A 93 -3.37 2.43 6.68
N CYS A 94 -3.60 1.16 6.38
CA CYS A 94 -4.74 0.71 5.62
C CYS A 94 -5.74 -0.06 6.51
N PRO A 95 -7.03 -0.14 6.14
CA PRO A 95 -7.97 -1.02 6.80
C PRO A 95 -7.50 -2.48 6.75
N PHE A 96 -7.77 -3.24 7.81
CA PHE A 96 -7.38 -4.65 7.86
C PHE A 96 -8.01 -5.47 6.74
N LEU A 97 -7.21 -6.41 6.26
CA LEU A 97 -7.50 -7.25 5.12
C LEU A 97 -7.68 -8.68 5.60
N THR A 98 -8.74 -8.95 6.36
CA THR A 98 -8.97 -10.28 6.92
C THR A 98 -9.80 -11.14 5.97
N MET A 99 -9.40 -12.40 5.81
CA MET A 99 -10.17 -13.40 5.04
C MET A 99 -11.23 -14.11 5.87
N THR A 100 -11.23 -13.91 7.19
CA THR A 100 -12.14 -14.54 8.15
C THR A 100 -13.46 -13.79 8.30
N GLU A 101 -13.51 -12.54 7.86
CA GLU A 101 -14.71 -11.71 7.82
C GLU A 101 -15.77 -12.25 6.85
N SER A 102 -17.02 -11.84 7.08
CA SER A 102 -18.15 -12.13 6.20
C SER A 102 -17.93 -11.54 4.79
N ILE A 103 -18.69 -12.03 3.80
CA ILE A 103 -18.60 -11.51 2.42
C ILE A 103 -18.88 -10.00 2.40
N ASP A 104 -19.90 -9.54 3.13
CA ASP A 104 -20.30 -8.14 3.19
C ASP A 104 -19.20 -7.22 3.76
N GLU A 105 -18.46 -7.69 4.76
CA GLU A 105 -17.35 -6.94 5.36
C GLU A 105 -16.17 -6.83 4.39
N ARG A 106 -15.85 -7.92 3.69
CA ARG A 106 -14.81 -7.91 2.64
C ARG A 106 -15.16 -6.95 1.52
N GLU A 107 -16.41 -6.95 1.05
CA GLU A 107 -16.87 -6.01 0.02
C GLU A 107 -16.78 -4.56 0.48
N LYS A 108 -17.16 -4.27 1.73
CA LYS A 108 -17.01 -2.93 2.31
C LYS A 108 -15.53 -2.52 2.33
N CYS A 109 -14.64 -3.41 2.73
CA CYS A 109 -13.21 -3.15 2.75
C CYS A 109 -12.68 -2.88 1.33
N ILE A 110 -13.02 -3.72 0.34
CA ILE A 110 -12.65 -3.52 -1.06
C ILE A 110 -13.11 -2.15 -1.57
N LYS A 111 -14.36 -1.76 -1.26
CA LYS A 111 -14.90 -0.44 -1.62
C LYS A 111 -14.11 0.71 -0.99
N LEU A 112 -13.62 0.57 0.24
CA LEU A 112 -12.76 1.58 0.86
C LEU A 112 -11.42 1.73 0.14
N TYR A 113 -10.78 0.61 -0.23
CA TYR A 113 -9.53 0.64 -1.00
C TYR A 113 -9.75 1.24 -2.40
N GLN A 114 -10.82 0.86 -3.09
CA GLN A 114 -11.22 1.44 -4.37
C GLN A 114 -11.41 2.95 -4.26
N GLN A 115 -12.15 3.43 -3.25
CA GLN A 115 -12.35 4.86 -3.01
C GLN A 115 -11.03 5.59 -2.72
N PHE A 116 -10.15 5.00 -1.91
CA PHE A 116 -8.82 5.54 -1.63
C PHE A 116 -8.01 5.70 -2.93
N PHE A 117 -7.91 4.65 -3.73
CA PHE A 117 -7.18 4.68 -5.00
C PHE A 117 -7.81 5.60 -6.03
N LYS A 118 -9.13 5.78 -6.05
CA LYS A 118 -9.80 6.75 -6.94
C LYS A 118 -9.47 8.18 -6.56
N ARG A 119 -9.63 8.51 -5.28
CA ARG A 119 -9.41 9.87 -4.76
C ARG A 119 -7.95 10.29 -4.95
N GLU A 120 -7.05 9.34 -4.74
CA GLU A 120 -5.62 9.57 -4.69
C GLU A 120 -4.93 9.05 -5.95
N GLU A 121 -5.49 9.32 -7.13
CA GLU A 121 -4.99 8.82 -8.41
C GLU A 121 -3.54 9.23 -8.68
N LEU A 122 -3.14 10.42 -8.22
CA LEU A 122 -1.76 10.90 -8.23
C LEU A 122 -0.83 10.17 -7.26
N LEU A 123 -1.37 9.57 -6.20
CA LEU A 123 -0.59 8.86 -5.18
C LEU A 123 -0.27 7.42 -5.59
N LYS A 124 -0.98 6.83 -6.56
CA LYS A 124 -0.69 5.47 -7.06
C LYS A 124 0.77 5.33 -7.51
N SER A 125 1.23 6.26 -8.35
CA SER A 125 2.62 6.35 -8.83
C SER A 125 3.67 6.65 -7.75
N GLN A 126 3.21 7.06 -6.56
CA GLN A 126 4.05 7.41 -5.42
C GLN A 126 4.23 6.25 -4.44
N ILE A 127 3.44 5.17 -4.57
CA ILE A 127 3.58 3.97 -3.74
C ILE A 127 4.87 3.25 -4.14
N LYS A 128 5.82 3.18 -3.21
CA LYS A 128 7.15 2.56 -3.39
C LYS A 128 7.23 1.14 -2.86
N CYS A 129 6.50 0.84 -1.80
CA CYS A 129 6.45 -0.52 -1.27
C CYS A 129 5.15 -0.81 -0.52
N LEU A 130 4.87 -2.11 -0.39
CA LEU A 130 3.77 -2.68 0.36
C LEU A 130 4.34 -3.36 1.60
N LEU A 131 4.16 -2.73 2.76
CA LEU A 131 4.60 -3.25 4.05
C LEU A 131 3.50 -4.17 4.57
N VAL A 132 3.74 -5.48 4.54
CA VAL A 132 2.80 -6.50 5.03
C VAL A 132 3.11 -6.82 6.48
N ALA A 133 2.29 -6.29 7.38
CA ALA A 133 2.41 -6.43 8.82
C ALA A 133 1.69 -7.68 9.36
N ILE A 134 2.41 -8.47 10.15
CA ILE A 134 1.93 -9.65 10.86
C ILE A 134 2.54 -9.69 12.27
N ASP A 135 1.77 -10.11 13.28
CA ASP A 135 2.32 -10.32 14.62
C ASP A 135 3.16 -11.61 14.67
N TYR A 136 4.21 -11.61 15.50
CA TYR A 136 5.05 -12.76 15.77
C TYR A 136 4.28 -13.81 16.57
N GLU A 137 4.05 -14.96 15.93
CA GLU A 137 3.28 -16.08 16.45
C GLU A 137 3.88 -17.39 15.92
N ARG A 138 3.09 -18.48 15.84
CA ARG A 138 3.53 -19.72 15.23
C ARG A 138 3.78 -19.54 13.73
N ASN A 139 4.86 -20.13 13.22
CA ASN A 139 5.31 -20.03 11.83
C ASN A 139 4.22 -20.42 10.82
N ASP A 140 3.41 -21.44 11.10
CA ASP A 140 2.32 -21.89 10.23
C ASP A 140 1.20 -20.84 10.13
N LEU A 141 0.82 -20.24 11.25
CA LEU A 141 -0.21 -19.21 11.32
C LEU A 141 0.24 -17.92 10.60
N MET A 142 1.47 -17.47 10.88
CA MET A 142 2.07 -16.31 10.22
C MET A 142 2.14 -16.51 8.70
N LYS A 143 2.59 -17.68 8.26
CA LYS A 143 2.66 -18.04 6.84
C LYS A 143 1.28 -17.97 6.18
N ASN A 144 0.25 -18.55 6.80
CA ASN A 144 -1.11 -18.55 6.26
C ASN A 144 -1.69 -17.13 6.14
N ASN A 145 -1.54 -16.30 7.18
CA ASN A 145 -2.00 -14.92 7.19
C ASN A 145 -1.31 -14.10 6.10
N LEU A 146 0.00 -14.25 5.98
CA LEU A 146 0.78 -13.52 5.00
C LEU A 146 0.41 -13.94 3.55
N PHE A 147 0.28 -15.24 3.28
CA PHE A 147 -0.16 -15.71 1.95
C PHE A 147 -1.59 -15.29 1.61
N ALA A 148 -2.49 -15.21 2.60
CA ALA A 148 -3.84 -14.73 2.39
C ALA A 148 -3.85 -13.29 1.84
N LEU A 149 -3.01 -12.43 2.40
CA LEU A 149 -2.91 -11.03 2.01
C LEU A 149 -2.14 -10.84 0.69
N VAL A 150 -1.00 -11.51 0.54
CA VAL A 150 -0.14 -11.42 -0.66
C VAL A 150 -0.88 -11.85 -1.93
N LYS A 151 -1.88 -12.74 -1.82
CA LYS A 151 -2.72 -13.17 -2.96
C LYS A 151 -3.38 -12.01 -3.71
N TRP A 152 -3.71 -10.91 -3.03
CA TRP A 152 -4.33 -9.75 -3.67
C TRP A 152 -3.33 -8.83 -4.38
N PHE A 153 -2.04 -9.07 -4.19
CA PHE A 153 -0.93 -8.28 -4.70
C PHE A 153 0.09 -9.13 -5.48
N GLN A 154 -0.31 -10.28 -6.02
CA GLN A 154 0.60 -11.24 -6.67
C GLN A 154 1.47 -10.63 -7.76
N LYS A 155 0.90 -9.73 -8.57
CA LYS A 155 1.61 -9.01 -9.63
C LYS A 155 2.52 -7.90 -9.11
N ASN A 156 2.36 -7.48 -7.86
CA ASN A 156 3.14 -6.46 -7.17
C ASN A 156 4.06 -7.08 -6.09
N LYS A 157 4.37 -8.39 -6.18
CA LYS A 157 5.13 -9.13 -5.15
C LYS A 157 6.52 -8.56 -4.89
N ASP A 158 7.13 -7.93 -5.90
CA ASP A 158 8.47 -7.36 -5.77
C ASP A 158 8.48 -6.05 -4.97
N LEU A 159 7.30 -5.46 -4.72
CA LEU A 159 7.10 -4.31 -3.85
C LEU A 159 6.88 -4.71 -2.39
N ILE A 160 6.76 -6.01 -2.08
CA ILE A 160 6.40 -6.51 -0.76
C ILE A 160 7.61 -6.51 0.18
N VAL A 161 7.40 -5.95 1.36
CA VAL A 161 8.26 -6.02 2.55
C VAL A 161 7.45 -6.69 3.64
N ILE A 162 8.04 -7.63 4.34
CA ILE A 162 7.42 -8.31 5.47
C ILE A 162 7.82 -7.57 6.74
N LEU A 163 6.81 -7.25 7.54
CA LEU A 163 6.97 -6.60 8.82
C LEU A 163 6.42 -7.52 9.91
N VAL A 164 7.30 -8.03 10.77
CA VAL A 164 6.92 -8.89 11.88
C VAL A 164 6.91 -8.06 13.16
N THR A 165 5.72 -7.83 13.71
CA THR A 165 5.51 -7.10 14.97
C THR A 165 5.57 -8.02 16.17
N SER A 166 5.74 -7.45 17.37
CA SER A 166 5.85 -8.22 18.61
C SER A 166 7.00 -9.23 18.66
N PHE A 167 8.12 -8.91 18.00
CA PHE A 167 9.29 -9.81 17.94
C PHE A 167 10.01 -9.95 19.28
N GLU A 168 9.70 -9.12 20.28
CA GLU A 168 10.15 -9.30 21.66
C GLU A 168 9.71 -10.65 22.27
N LYS A 169 8.68 -11.29 21.72
CA LYS A 169 8.18 -12.59 22.16
C LYS A 169 9.07 -13.77 21.75
N ALA A 170 10.05 -13.56 20.86
CA ALA A 170 10.97 -14.60 20.44
C ALA A 170 11.93 -14.99 21.58
N GLU A 171 12.00 -16.28 21.92
CA GLU A 171 12.91 -16.79 22.96
C GLU A 171 14.38 -16.62 22.55
N ASP A 172 14.71 -17.02 21.32
CA ASP A 172 16.00 -16.76 20.69
C ASP A 172 15.79 -15.88 19.45
N LYS A 173 16.13 -14.59 19.57
CA LYS A 173 15.99 -13.61 18.49
C LYS A 173 16.81 -13.96 17.25
N THR A 174 17.97 -14.60 17.41
CA THR A 174 18.88 -14.92 16.30
C THR A 174 18.36 -16.12 15.53
N GLN A 175 18.05 -17.20 16.24
CA GLN A 175 17.47 -18.40 15.64
C GLN A 175 16.12 -18.09 14.98
N SER A 176 15.24 -17.38 15.68
CA SER A 176 13.91 -17.03 15.17
C SER A 176 14.00 -16.17 13.92
N ARG A 177 14.96 -15.23 13.86
CA ARG A 177 15.22 -14.44 12.64
C ARG A 177 15.60 -15.35 11.48
N GLN A 178 16.51 -16.29 11.68
CA GLN A 178 16.93 -17.20 10.61
C GLN A 178 15.77 -18.10 10.15
N GLU A 179 14.95 -18.57 11.07
CA GLU A 179 13.74 -19.34 10.74
C GLU A 179 12.76 -18.52 9.91
N LEU A 180 12.49 -17.26 10.28
CA LEU A 180 11.61 -16.37 9.53
C LEU A 180 12.14 -16.08 8.12
N LEU A 181 13.46 -15.84 7.98
CA LEU A 181 14.10 -15.70 6.66
C LEU A 181 13.89 -16.94 5.79
N ASN A 182 14.04 -18.14 6.37
CA ASN A 182 13.81 -19.39 5.66
C ASN A 182 12.33 -19.56 5.27
N VAL A 183 11.40 -19.30 6.20
CA VAL A 183 9.95 -19.43 6.01
C VAL A 183 9.45 -18.48 4.92
N PHE A 184 9.99 -17.26 4.86
CA PHE A 184 9.55 -16.22 3.94
C PHE A 184 10.44 -16.02 2.71
N SER A 185 11.49 -16.83 2.55
CA SER A 185 12.43 -16.81 1.42
C SER A 185 11.77 -16.64 0.04
N VAL A 186 10.66 -17.35 -0.20
CA VAL A 186 9.87 -17.29 -1.45
C VAL A 186 9.35 -15.87 -1.77
N LEU A 187 9.12 -15.05 -0.75
CA LEU A 187 8.58 -13.70 -0.89
C LEU A 187 9.65 -12.62 -0.84
N ILE A 188 10.69 -12.82 -0.04
CA ILE A 188 11.79 -11.85 0.09
C ILE A 188 12.91 -12.05 -0.94
N LYS A 189 12.90 -13.14 -1.73
CA LYS A 189 13.88 -13.42 -2.80
C LYS A 189 15.34 -13.25 -2.36
N ASP A 190 15.67 -13.77 -1.18
CA ASP A 190 16.99 -13.67 -0.54
C ASP A 190 17.47 -12.25 -0.17
N ASP A 191 16.62 -11.23 -0.33
CA ASP A 191 16.87 -9.87 0.17
C ASP A 191 16.39 -9.76 1.62
N GLU A 192 17.30 -10.03 2.55
CA GLU A 192 17.02 -9.96 3.99
C GLU A 192 16.54 -8.58 4.46
N ASN A 193 16.81 -7.51 3.70
CA ASN A 193 16.30 -6.17 4.05
C ASN A 193 14.78 -6.08 3.89
N ARG A 194 14.14 -7.01 3.19
CA ARG A 194 12.68 -7.07 3.07
C ARG A 194 12.00 -7.71 4.27
N LEU A 195 12.75 -8.13 5.29
CA LEU A 195 12.21 -8.58 6.56
C LEU A 195 12.58 -7.56 7.65
N ILE A 196 11.59 -6.83 8.12
CA ILE A 196 11.71 -5.90 9.25
C ILE A 196 11.09 -6.58 10.47
N LEU A 197 11.86 -6.66 11.55
CA LEU A 197 11.43 -7.23 12.83
C LEU A 197 11.24 -6.06 13.80
N VAL A 198 10.06 -5.97 14.41
CA VAL A 198 9.70 -4.87 15.31
C VAL A 198 9.42 -5.42 16.69
N SER A 199 10.18 -4.93 17.66
CA SER A 199 10.03 -5.21 19.08
C SER A 199 9.38 -4.03 19.81
N SER A 200 8.74 -4.31 20.96
CA SER A 200 8.09 -3.29 21.80
C SER A 200 9.04 -2.23 22.36
N ASP A 201 10.34 -2.53 22.42
CA ASP A 201 11.43 -1.69 22.93
C ASP A 201 12.21 -0.91 21.84
N ASP A 202 11.93 -1.16 20.55
CA ASP A 202 12.61 -0.47 19.46
C ASP A 202 12.40 1.06 19.47
N ASP A 203 13.49 1.80 19.21
CA ASP A 203 13.50 3.25 19.05
C ASP A 203 12.80 3.69 17.76
N SER A 204 12.01 4.77 17.85
CA SER A 204 11.24 5.29 16.71
C SER A 204 12.12 5.80 15.57
N ASN A 205 13.25 6.44 15.86
CA ASN A 205 14.15 6.94 14.81
C ASN A 205 14.87 5.81 14.10
N GLU A 206 15.26 4.77 14.84
CA GLU A 206 15.84 3.56 14.26
C GLU A 206 14.83 2.87 13.33
N LEU A 207 13.61 2.65 13.82
CA LEU A 207 12.53 2.04 13.04
C LEU A 207 12.23 2.85 11.76
N ASN A 208 12.07 4.17 11.88
CA ASN A 208 11.86 5.06 10.74
C ASN A 208 13.03 4.99 9.74
N SER A 209 14.26 4.85 10.22
CA SER A 209 15.44 4.71 9.37
C SER A 209 15.46 3.38 8.63
N GLN A 210 15.06 2.28 9.27
CA GLN A 210 14.92 0.98 8.62
C GLN A 210 13.87 1.03 7.50
N PHE A 211 12.69 1.58 7.77
CA PHE A 211 11.61 1.73 6.77
C PHE A 211 12.08 2.53 5.55
N LEU A 212 12.76 3.66 5.79
CA LEU A 212 13.32 4.50 4.72
C LEU A 212 14.40 3.78 3.92
N LYS A 213 15.24 2.97 4.57
CA LYS A 213 16.30 2.19 3.91
C LYS A 213 15.70 1.14 2.97
N VAL A 214 14.71 0.39 3.46
CA VAL A 214 14.05 -0.66 2.67
C VAL A 214 13.29 -0.08 1.49
N ALA A 215 12.53 1.01 1.71
CA ALA A 215 11.79 1.66 0.63
C ALA A 215 12.68 2.26 -0.46
N LYS A 216 13.94 2.63 -0.16
CA LYS A 216 14.94 3.02 -1.15
C LYS A 216 15.53 1.83 -1.92
N HIS A 217 15.53 0.65 -1.31
CA HIS A 217 16.12 -0.57 -1.86
C HIS A 217 15.13 -1.34 -2.76
N ILE A 218 13.83 -1.30 -2.42
CA ILE A 218 12.80 -1.86 -3.28
C ILE A 218 12.80 -1.16 -4.64
N ASN A 219 12.86 -2.00 -5.68
CA ASN A 219 13.24 -1.70 -7.05
C ASN A 219 12.46 -0.50 -7.63
N LYS A 220 13.17 0.45 -8.23
CA LYS A 220 12.61 1.69 -8.81
C LYS A 220 11.78 1.47 -10.08
N ASN A 221 11.87 0.28 -10.68
CA ASN A 221 11.36 0.00 -12.02
C ASN A 221 9.95 -0.60 -12.05
N GLU A 222 9.40 -1.00 -10.90
CA GLU A 222 8.01 -1.46 -10.82
C GLU A 222 7.14 -0.37 -10.17
N GLU A 223 6.09 0.02 -10.88
CA GLU A 223 5.08 0.96 -10.38
C GLU A 223 3.90 0.16 -9.84
N PHE A 224 3.49 0.47 -8.61
CA PHE A 224 2.26 -0.11 -8.08
C PHE A 224 1.06 0.34 -8.92
N THR A 225 0.30 -0.64 -9.42
CA THR A 225 -0.95 -0.38 -10.14
C THR A 225 -2.12 -1.13 -9.50
N PRO A 226 -3.19 -0.41 -9.09
CA PRO A 226 -4.42 -1.05 -8.61
C PRO A 226 -5.06 -1.99 -9.64
N LYS A 227 -4.80 -1.78 -10.95
CA LYS A 227 -5.34 -2.61 -12.03
C LYS A 227 -4.97 -4.08 -11.93
N ASP A 228 -3.87 -4.34 -11.24
CA ASP A 228 -3.35 -5.68 -11.03
C ASP A 228 -3.78 -6.29 -9.69
N THR A 229 -4.82 -5.70 -9.07
CA THR A 229 -5.35 -6.09 -7.77
C THR A 229 -6.89 -6.15 -7.80
N ILE A 230 -7.49 -6.76 -6.78
CA ILE A 230 -8.95 -6.75 -6.60
C ILE A 230 -9.53 -5.37 -6.28
N PHE A 231 -8.66 -4.37 -6.08
CA PHE A 231 -9.04 -3.00 -5.71
C PHE A 231 -9.13 -2.06 -6.92
N GLU A 232 -9.00 -2.59 -8.14
CA GLU A 232 -9.37 -1.85 -9.33
C GLU A 232 -10.87 -1.51 -9.29
N ILE A 233 -11.20 -0.28 -9.71
CA ILE A 233 -12.59 0.08 -9.96
C ILE A 233 -12.91 -0.38 -11.36
N ILE A 234 -13.82 -1.35 -11.46
CA ILE A 234 -14.45 -1.70 -12.73
C ILE A 234 -15.56 -0.68 -12.95
N GLU A 235 -15.48 0.09 -14.03
CA GLU A 235 -16.55 1.03 -14.39
C GLU A 235 -17.79 0.27 -14.85
N ASP A 236 -18.99 0.82 -14.62
CA ASP A 236 -20.27 0.16 -14.91
C ASP A 236 -20.38 -0.32 -16.38
N ASP A 237 -19.77 0.42 -17.31
CA ASP A 237 -19.75 0.07 -18.73
C ASP A 237 -18.86 -1.16 -19.03
N GLU A 238 -17.75 -1.33 -18.31
CA GLU A 238 -16.92 -2.53 -18.39
C GLU A 238 -17.58 -3.73 -17.70
N LEU A 239 -18.24 -3.49 -16.57
CA LEU A 239 -19.02 -4.51 -15.87
C LEU A 239 -20.15 -5.06 -16.77
N ASN A 240 -20.82 -4.18 -17.50
CA ASN A 240 -21.85 -4.54 -18.47
C ASN A 240 -21.29 -5.32 -19.67
N LYS A 241 -20.09 -4.98 -20.15
CA LYS A 241 -19.41 -5.75 -21.21
C LYS A 241 -19.01 -7.14 -20.73
N LEU A 242 -18.37 -7.24 -19.56
CA LEU A 242 -17.97 -8.51 -18.96
C LEU A 242 -19.17 -9.41 -18.70
N SER A 243 -20.28 -8.85 -18.20
CA SER A 243 -21.52 -9.61 -17.97
C SER A 243 -22.06 -10.21 -19.28
N LYS A 244 -22.09 -9.43 -20.37
CA LYS A 244 -22.47 -9.92 -21.70
C LYS A 244 -21.52 -10.98 -22.23
N GLU A 245 -20.21 -10.83 -22.03
CA GLU A 245 -19.22 -11.84 -22.45
C GLU A 245 -19.37 -13.16 -21.67
N PHE A 246 -19.67 -13.09 -20.37
CA PHE A 246 -19.94 -14.26 -19.55
C PHE A 246 -21.23 -14.97 -19.97
N GLU A 247 -22.31 -14.23 -20.21
CA GLU A 247 -23.56 -14.79 -20.73
C GLU A 247 -23.34 -15.53 -22.07
N LEU A 248 -22.60 -14.91 -22.99
CA LEU A 248 -22.27 -15.51 -24.28
C LEU A 248 -21.41 -16.78 -24.14
N LYS A 249 -20.44 -16.81 -23.22
CA LYS A 249 -19.64 -18.01 -22.94
C LYS A 249 -20.47 -19.15 -22.36
N ILE A 250 -21.36 -18.87 -21.40
CA ILE A 250 -22.25 -19.88 -20.81
C ILE A 250 -23.17 -20.47 -21.88
N LEU A 251 -23.73 -19.63 -22.76
CA LEU A 251 -24.57 -20.07 -23.87
C LEU A 251 -23.79 -20.92 -24.90
N SER A 252 -22.50 -20.64 -25.10
CA SER A 252 -21.65 -21.43 -26.00
C SER A 252 -21.18 -22.76 -25.41
N SER A 253 -21.05 -22.87 -24.09
CA SER A 253 -20.62 -24.10 -23.40
C SER A 253 -21.77 -25.11 -23.17
N ASN A 254 -23.02 -24.68 -23.34
CA ASN A 254 -24.22 -25.51 -23.21
C ASN A 254 -24.76 -26.01 -24.57
N ARG A 255 -23.97 -25.89 -25.64
CA ARG A 255 -24.22 -26.48 -26.97
C ARG A 255 -23.18 -27.54 -27.26
#